data_AF-A0A8I1PM93-F1
#
_entry.id   AF-A0A8I1PM93-F1
#
_cell.length_a   1.000
_cell.length_b   1.000
_cell.length_c   1.000
_cell.angle_alpha   90.00
_cell.angle_beta   90.00
_cell.angle_gamma   90.00
#
_symmetry.space_group_name_H-M   'P 1'
#
loop_
_entity.id
_entity.type
_entity.pdbx_description
1 polymer ?
#
loop_
_entity_poly.entity_id
_entity_poly.type
_entity_poly.pdbx_seq_one_letter_code
_entity_poly.pdbx_strand_id
1 'polypeptide(L)' 'MSADPTVVVPALLSAAGLQPSTEEVAVMIAEYPARAEQIEALWAVEAARYEEPCVIFRALP' A
#
# COMPACT_ATOMS: atom_id res chain seq x y z
N MET A 1 -2.14 13.73 2.32
CA MET A 1 -1.35 14.17 1.14
C MET A 1 -1.86 13.38 -0.04
N SER A 2 -2.54 14.01 -1.00
CA SER A 2 -2.93 13.33 -2.25
C SER A 2 -1.72 13.27 -3.16
N ALA A 3 -1.00 12.14 -3.14
CA ALA A 3 0.12 11.92 -4.04
C ALA A 3 -0.41 11.51 -5.43
N ASP A 4 0.20 12.05 -6.49
CA ASP A 4 -0.19 11.75 -7.87
C ASP A 4 0.03 10.25 -8.19
N PRO A 5 -1.02 9.47 -8.48
CA PRO A 5 -0.90 8.04 -8.77
C PRO A 5 0.02 7.73 -9.95
N THR A 6 0.13 8.64 -10.92
CA THR A 6 0.99 8.47 -12.10
C THR A 6 2.48 8.51 -11.76
N VAL A 7 2.82 9.06 -10.59
CA VAL A 7 4.20 9.09 -10.07
C VAL A 7 4.41 7.98 -9.05
N VAL A 8 3.44 7.75 -8.17
CA VAL A 8 3.57 6.80 -7.05
C VAL A 8 3.59 5.35 -7.53
N VAL A 9 2.66 4.96 -8.40
CA VAL A 9 2.54 3.56 -8.85
C VAL A 9 3.84 3.09 -9.53
N PRO A 10 4.43 3.83 -10.50
CA PRO A 10 5.70 3.42 -11.11
C PRO A 10 6.86 3.38 -10.10
N ALA A 11 6.93 4.33 -9.17
CA ALA A 11 7.99 4.35 -8.15
C ALA A 11 7.93 3.14 -7.23
N LEU A 12 6.73 2.73 -6.79
CA LEU A 12 6.53 1.55 -5.96
C LEU A 12 6.86 0.25 -6.70
N LEU A 13 6.44 0.13 -7.97
CA LEU A 13 6.76 -1.04 -8.80
C LEU A 13 8.27 -1.17 -9.03
N SER A 14 8.94 -0.04 -9.29
CA SER A 14 10.40 0.00 -9.43
C SER A 14 11.11 -0.40 -8.13
N ALA A 15 10.68 0.12 -6.98
CA ALA A 15 11.23 -0.26 -5.67
C ALA A 15 11.01 -1.74 -5.34
N ALA A 16 9.90 -2.33 -5.80
CA ALA A 16 9.60 -3.75 -5.66
C ALA A 16 10.34 -4.64 -6.68
N GLY A 17 11.06 -4.05 -7.65
CA GLY A 17 11.72 -4.79 -8.72
C GLY A 17 10.76 -5.46 -9.71
N LEU A 18 9.52 -4.98 -9.79
CA LEU A 18 8.48 -5.52 -10.66
C LEU A 18 8.45 -4.76 -12.00
N GLN A 19 8.11 -5.49 -13.08
CA GLN A 19 7.98 -4.94 -14.43
C GLN A 19 6.65 -5.38 -15.06
N PRO A 20 5.50 -4.87 -14.59
CA PRO A 20 4.19 -5.17 -15.18
C PRO A 20 4.04 -4.57 -16.58
N SER A 21 3.05 -5.03 -17.33
CA SER A 21 2.71 -4.45 -18.63
C SER A 21 2.17 -3.02 -18.50
N THR A 22 2.18 -2.28 -19.61
CA THR A 22 1.61 -0.93 -19.68
C THR A 22 0.13 -0.90 -19.32
N GLU A 23 -0.63 -1.93 -19.72
CA GLU A 23 -2.05 -2.07 -19.40
C GLU A 23 -2.26 -2.31 -17.90
N GLU A 24 -1.43 -3.16 -17.27
CA GLU A 24 -1.49 -3.42 -15.84
C GLU A 24 -1.19 -2.16 -15.02
N VAL A 25 -0.18 -1.39 -15.42
CA VAL A 25 0.16 -0.11 -14.77
C VAL A 25 -0.99 0.89 -14.90
N ALA A 26 -1.63 0.97 -16.07
CA ALA A 26 -2.77 1.88 -16.29
C ALA A 26 -3.96 1.55 -15.38
N VAL A 27 -4.26 0.25 -15.21
CA VAL A 27 -5.31 -0.20 -14.27
C VAL A 27 -4.94 0.17 -12.84
N MET A 28 -3.71 -0.10 -12.40
CA MET A 28 -3.25 0.22 -11.06
C MET A 28 -3.32 1.72 -10.75
N ILE A 29 -2.93 2.58 -11.71
CA ILE A 29 -3.04 4.05 -11.58
C ILE A 29 -4.51 4.48 -11.41
N ALA A 30 -5.42 3.91 -12.21
CA ALA A 30 -6.84 4.24 -12.17
C ALA A 30 -7.50 3.81 -10.85
N GLU A 31 -7.11 2.65 -10.31
CA GLU A 31 -7.68 2.10 -9.07
C GLU A 31 -7.03 2.64 -7.79
N TYR A 32 -5.83 3.24 -7.88
CA TYR A 32 -5.05 3.71 -6.74
C TYR A 32 -5.84 4.63 -5.78
N PRO A 33 -6.63 5.63 -6.23
CA PRO A 33 -7.33 6.52 -5.31
C PRO A 33 -8.33 5.78 -4.40
N ALA A 34 -9.10 4.85 -4.98
CA ALA A 34 -10.06 4.05 -4.24
C ALA A 34 -9.36 3.11 -3.25
N ARG A 35 -8.21 2.54 -3.64
CA ARG A 35 -7.39 1.69 -2.77
C ARG A 35 -6.82 2.46 -1.58
N ALA A 36 -6.33 3.68 -1.83
CA ALA A 36 -5.81 4.55 -0.79
C ALA A 36 -6.90 4.92 0.23
N GLU A 37 -8.10 5.28 -0.24
CA GLU A 37 -9.25 5.55 0.65
C GLU A 37 -9.64 4.35 1.51
N GLN A 38 -9.65 3.14 0.93
CA GLN A 38 -9.90 1.91 1.68
C GLN A 38 -8.87 1.67 2.79
N ILE A 39 -7.59 1.96 2.54
CA ILE A 39 -6.52 1.83 3.55
C ILE A 39 -6.71 2.84 4.67
N GLU A 40 -7.00 4.09 4.34
CA GLU A 40 -7.26 5.14 5.34
C GLU A 40 -8.51 4.83 6.18
N ALA A 41 -9.55 4.25 5.56
CA ALA A 41 -10.75 3.82 6.27
C ALA A 41 -10.45 2.73 7.33
N LEU A 42 -9.53 1.81 7.05
CA LEU A 42 -9.10 0.81 8.03
C LEU A 42 -8.36 1.46 9.21
N TRP A 43 -7.53 2.47 8.95
CA TRP A 43 -6.85 3.24 10.00
C TRP A 43 -7.79 4.10 10.85
N ALA A 44 -8.93 4.52 10.30
CA ALA A 44 -9.94 5.27 11.05
C ALA A 44 -10.63 4.42 12.15
N VAL A 45 -10.59 3.10 12.04
CA VAL A 45 -11.14 2.19 13.06
C VAL A 45 -10.10 2.03 14.18
N GLU A 46 -10.25 2.78 15.27
CA GLU A 46 -9.32 2.77 16.40
C GLU A 46 -9.10 1.37 16.98
N ALA A 47 -10.16 0.56 17.07
CA ALA A 47 -10.09 -0.83 17.53
C ALA A 47 -9.31 -1.77 16.59
N ALA A 48 -9.09 -1.38 15.32
CA ALA A 48 -8.29 -2.13 14.37
C ALA A 48 -6.80 -1.75 14.42
N ARG A 49 -6.43 -0.74 15.22
CA ARG A 49 -5.04 -0.35 15.44
C ARG A 49 -4.42 -1.28 16.47
N TYR A 50 -3.44 -2.06 16.07
CA TYR A 50 -2.66 -2.86 16.99
C TYR A 50 -1.69 -1.96 17.78
N GLU A 51 -1.53 -2.18 19.10
CA GLU A 51 -0.47 -1.54 19.89
C GLU A 51 0.92 -1.95 19.38
N GLU A 52 1.06 -3.20 18.95
CA GLU A 52 2.23 -3.74 18.28
C GLU A 52 1.85 -4.14 16.84
N PRO A 53 2.49 -3.57 15.80
CA PRO A 53 2.04 -3.70 14.40
C PRO A 53 2.11 -5.13 13.85
N CYS A 54 2.80 -6.03 14.54
CA CYS A 54 2.98 -7.42 14.15
C CYS A 54 3.46 -8.26 15.34
N VAL A 55 3.26 -9.58 15.25
CA VAL A 55 3.72 -10.53 16.26
C VAL A 55 5.24 -10.46 16.35
N ILE A 56 5.78 -10.11 17.53
CA ILE A 56 7.21 -10.10 17.76
C ILE A 56 7.68 -11.54 17.95
N PHE A 57 8.43 -12.08 16.99
CA PHE A 57 9.10 -13.35 17.18
C PHE A 57 10.19 -13.20 18.25
N ARG A 58 10.09 -13.97 19.33
CA ARG A 58 11.11 -14.06 20.37
C ARG A 58 11.83 -15.41 20.26
N ALA A 59 13.06 -15.39 19.79
CA ALA A 59 13.95 -16.54 19.88
C ALA A 59 14.39 -16.71 21.35
N LEU A 60 13.66 -17.54 22.11
CA LEU A 60 14.08 -17.95 23.45
C LEU A 60 15.08 -19.12 23.34
N PRO A 61 16.06 -19.23 24.27
CA PRO A 61 17.09 -20.28 24.24
C PRO A 61 16.53 -21.70 24.27
#